data_AF-A0A2M7X3Q3-F1
#
_entry.id   AF-A0A2M7X3Q3-F1
#
_cell.length_a   1.000
_cell.length_b   1.000
_cell.length_c   1.000
_cell.angle_alpha   90.00
_cell.angle_beta   90.00
_cell.angle_gamma   90.00
#
_symmetry.space_group_name_H-M   'P 1'
#
loop_
_entity.id
_entity.type
_entity.pdbx_description
1 polymer ?
#
loop_
_entity_poly.entity_id
_entity_poly.type
_entity_poly.pdbx_seq_one_letter_code
_entity_poly.pdbx_strand_id
1 'polypeptide(L)'
;MHLVIEMPPKVAISKVVQGIKVQSSKDLRRRYGYMDRIYKEVGIWEVGYFVSTVGLNEKQIRQYVQKQGEESKGVDVTTEYS
;
A
#
# COMPACT_ATOMS: atom_id res chain seq x y z
N MET A 1 -3.02 -14.62 -2.02
CA MET A 1 -2.35 -13.69 -2.96
C MET A 1 -0.96 -13.41 -2.40
N HIS A 2 0.09 -13.43 -3.22
CA HIS A 2 1.45 -13.05 -2.80
C HIS A 2 1.85 -11.79 -3.57
N LEU A 3 2.31 -10.77 -2.86
CA LEU A 3 2.67 -9.47 -3.43
C LEU A 3 4.06 -9.06 -2.94
N VAL A 4 4.86 -8.47 -3.83
CA VAL A 4 6.10 -7.77 -3.49
C VAL A 4 5.84 -6.29 -3.70
N ILE A 5 6.01 -5.49 -2.65
CA ILE A 5 5.62 -4.07 -2.64
C ILE A 5 6.79 -3.26 -2.11
N GLU A 6 7.22 -2.27 -2.89
CA GLU A 6 8.05 -1.18 -2.40
C GLU A 6 7.13 -0.09 -1.83
N MET A 7 7.36 0.32 -0.58
CA MET A 7 6.52 1.33 0.08
C MET A 7 7.34 2.28 0.94
N PRO A 8 6.89 3.52 1.14
CA PRO A 8 7.56 4.46 2.04
C PRO A 8 7.54 3.99 3.50
N PRO A 9 8.62 4.16 4.28
CA PRO A 9 8.71 3.74 5.68
C PRO A 9 7.78 4.54 6.58
N LYS A 10 7.37 5.75 6.15
CA LYS A 10 6.41 6.60 6.86
C LYS A 10 4.98 6.03 6.87
N VAL A 11 4.68 5.07 6.00
CA VAL A 11 3.35 4.46 5.91
C VAL A 11 3.35 3.14 6.68
N ALA A 12 2.35 2.94 7.52
CA ALA A 12 2.21 1.66 8.21
C ALA A 12 1.85 0.53 7.22
N ILE A 13 2.56 -0.60 7.31
CA ILE A 13 2.32 -1.79 6.47
C ILE A 13 0.84 -2.22 6.55
N SER A 14 0.26 -2.21 7.74
CA SER A 14 -1.15 -2.56 7.97
C SER A 14 -2.11 -1.72 7.13
N LYS A 15 -1.83 -0.41 6.98
CA LYS A 15 -2.65 0.51 6.19
C LYS A 15 -2.58 0.19 4.70
N VAL A 16 -1.39 -0.17 4.20
CA VAL A 16 -1.20 -0.59 2.81
C VAL A 16 -1.97 -1.89 2.52
N VAL A 17 -1.80 -2.90 3.38
CA VAL A 17 -2.49 -4.20 3.22
C VAL A 17 -4.01 -4.03 3.31
N GLN A 18 -4.50 -3.23 4.25
CA GLN A 18 -5.92 -2.91 4.37
C GLN A 18 -6.45 -2.25 3.10
N GLY A 19 -5.75 -1.24 2.58
CA GLY A 19 -6.11 -0.57 1.34
C GLY A 19 -6.21 -1.54 0.15
N ILE A 20 -5.21 -2.40 -0.02
CA ILE A 20 -5.19 -3.41 -1.08
C ILE A 20 -6.37 -4.37 -0.94
N LYS A 21 -6.61 -4.93 0.24
CA LYS A 21 -7.71 -5.87 0.49
C LYS A 21 -9.08 -5.21 0.23
N VAL A 22 -9.30 -4.00 0.72
CA VAL A 22 -10.57 -3.28 0.55
C VAL A 22 -10.79 -2.93 -0.92
N GLN A 23 -9.80 -2.35 -1.59
CA GLN A 23 -9.94 -1.90 -2.97
C GLN A 23 -10.12 -3.08 -3.92
N SER A 24 -9.32 -4.13 -3.78
CA SER A 24 -9.48 -5.34 -4.58
C SER A 24 -10.82 -6.04 -4.33
N SER A 25 -11.34 -6.04 -3.09
CA SER A 25 -12.68 -6.58 -2.80
C SER A 25 -13.77 -5.80 -3.54
N LYS A 26 -13.69 -4.46 -3.52
CA LYS A 26 -14.65 -3.59 -4.23
C LYS A 26 -14.59 -3.84 -5.74
N ASP A 27 -13.39 -3.90 -6.29
CA ASP A 27 -13.20 -4.12 -7.72
C ASP A 27 -13.68 -5.51 -8.17
N LEU A 28 -13.44 -6.56 -7.36
CA LEU A 28 -13.93 -7.90 -7.62
C LEU A 28 -15.47 -7.97 -7.57
N ARG A 29 -16.11 -7.36 -6.57
CA ARG A 29 -17.59 -7.32 -6.47
C ARG A 29 -18.21 -6.57 -7.65
N ARG A 30 -17.63 -5.42 -8.02
CA ARG A 30 -18.08 -4.63 -9.18
C ARG A 30 -17.95 -5.40 -10.48
N ARG A 31 -16.87 -6.16 -10.66
CA ARG A 31 -16.60 -6.92 -11.89
C ARG A 31 -17.40 -8.21 -11.98
N TYR A 32 -17.67 -8.85 -10.84
CA TYR A 32 -18.29 -10.17 -10.77
C TYR A 32 -19.49 -10.15 -9.83
N GLY A 33 -20.68 -9.84 -10.36
CA GLY A 33 -21.91 -9.69 -9.56
C GLY A 33 -22.31 -10.94 -8.77
N TYR A 34 -21.82 -12.13 -9.12
CA TYR A 34 -22.07 -13.35 -8.33
C TYR A 34 -21.30 -13.35 -6.99
N MET A 35 -20.27 -12.52 -6.83
CA MET A 35 -19.48 -12.44 -5.60
C MET A 35 -20.30 -11.99 -4.41
N ASP A 36 -21.30 -11.12 -4.61
CA ASP A 36 -22.17 -10.66 -3.52
C ASP A 36 -23.09 -11.77 -3.00
N ARG A 37 -23.33 -12.81 -3.79
CA ARG A 37 -24.07 -13.99 -3.33
C ARG A 37 -23.20 -14.92 -2.49
N ILE A 38 -21.92 -15.07 -2.85
CA ILE A 38 -20.99 -15.98 -2.17
C ILE A 38 -20.43 -15.33 -0.88
N TYR A 39 -20.07 -14.05 -0.97
CA TYR A 39 -19.41 -13.29 0.10
C TYR A 39 -20.36 -12.23 0.68
N LYS A 40 -21.61 -12.61 0.94
CA LYS A 40 -22.66 -11.67 1.36
C LYS A 40 -22.42 -11.15 2.78
N GLU A 41 -22.16 -12.07 3.71
CA GLU A 41 -21.95 -11.78 5.14
C GLU A 41 -20.48 -11.84 5.54
N VAL A 42 -19.63 -12.39 4.67
CA VAL A 42 -18.19 -12.54 4.89
C VAL A 42 -17.39 -11.67 3.92
N GLY A 43 -16.21 -11.23 4.37
CA GLY A 43 -15.25 -10.55 3.50
C GLY A 43 -14.70 -11.48 2.42
N ILE A 44 -14.27 -10.93 1.28
CA ILE A 44 -13.55 -11.71 0.25
C ILE A 44 -12.18 -12.17 0.76
N TRP A 45 -11.58 -11.36 1.64
CA TRP A 45 -10.29 -11.65 2.26
C TRP A 45 -10.46 -11.90 3.75
N GLU A 46 -9.63 -12.80 4.27
CA GLU A 46 -9.44 -12.99 5.70
C GLU A 46 -8.89 -11.72 6.38
N VAL A 47 -9.12 -11.61 7.70
CA VAL A 47 -8.62 -10.48 8.50
C VAL A 47 -7.09 -10.47 8.52
N GLY A 48 -6.47 -11.64 8.72
CA GLY A 48 -5.02 -11.81 8.86
C GLY A 48 -4.22 -11.58 7.56
N TYR A 49 -2.94 -11.24 7.71
CA TYR A 49 -1.99 -11.17 6.61
C TYR A 49 -0.60 -11.59 7.10
N PHE A 50 0.25 -12.03 6.17
CA PHE A 50 1.63 -12.35 6.43
C PHE A 50 2.53 -11.32 5.74
N VAL A 51 3.60 -10.92 6.42
CA VAL A 51 4.62 -10.03 5.86
C VAL A 51 6.00 -10.56 6.17
N SER A 52 6.88 -10.50 5.17
CA SER A 52 8.30 -10.73 5.33
C SER A 52 9.04 -9.60 4.63
N THR A 53 10.05 -9.05 5.30
CA THR A 53 10.93 -8.04 4.71
C THR A 53 12.00 -8.74 3.88
N VAL A 54 12.14 -8.34 2.62
CA VAL A 54 13.32 -8.72 1.83
C VAL A 54 14.42 -7.71 2.14
N GLY A 55 15.57 -8.19 2.62
CA GLY A 55 16.72 -7.32 2.92
C GLY A 55 17.20 -6.62 1.65
N LEU A 56 17.18 -5.29 1.66
CA LEU A 56 17.77 -4.47 0.60
C LEU A 56 19.30 -4.47 0.76
N ASN A 57 20.05 -4.54 -0.35
CA ASN A 57 21.50 -4.36 -0.29
C ASN A 57 21.87 -2.87 -0.03
N GLU A 58 23.10 -2.61 0.42
CA GLU A 58 23.54 -1.25 0.79
C GLU A 58 23.36 -0.22 -0.34
N LYS A 59 23.56 -0.64 -1.60
CA LYS A 59 23.35 0.21 -2.78
C LYS A 59 21.89 0.64 -2.93
N GLN A 60 20.94 -0.29 -2.74
CA GLN A 60 19.52 0.01 -2.80
C GLN A 60 19.08 0.93 -1.66
N ILE A 61 19.61 0.72 -0.44
CA ILE A 61 19.32 1.60 0.71
C ILE A 61 19.84 3.02 0.45
N ARG A 62 21.08 3.16 -0.06
CA ARG A 62 21.65 4.48 -0.40
C ARG A 62 20.82 5.21 -1.46
N GLN A 63 20.43 4.50 -2.53
CA GLN A 63 19.57 5.08 -3.58
C GLN A 63 18.20 5.49 -3.02
N TYR A 64 17.61 4.67 -2.15
CA TYR A 64 16.34 4.96 -1.50
C TYR A 64 16.42 6.25 -0.66
N VAL A 65 17.42 6.35 0.22
CA VAL A 65 17.63 7.52 1.10
C VAL A 65 17.92 8.78 0.30
N GLN A 66 18.73 8.70 -0.76
CA GLN A 66 19.04 9.86 -1.61
C GLN A 66 17.77 10.41 -2.28
N LYS A 67 16.96 9.53 -2.88
CA LYS A 67 15.68 9.92 -3.50
C LYS A 67 14.71 10.52 -2.49
N GLN A 68 14.61 9.94 -1.29
CA GLN A 68 13.77 10.51 -0.23
C GLN A 68 14.21 11.90 0.20
N GLY A 69 15.52 12.16 0.25
CA GLY A 69 16.09 13.47 0.58
C GLY A 69 15.81 14.53 -0.48
N GLU A 70 15.65 14.14 -1.74
CA GLU A 70 15.24 15.02 -2.84
C GLU A 70 13.73 15.31 -2.78
N GLU A 71 12.89 14.30 -2.58
CA GLU A 71 11.43 14.44 -2.50
C GLU A 71 10.97 15.22 -1.27
N SER A 72 11.70 15.14 -0.16
CA SER A 72 11.37 15.85 1.09
C SER A 72 11.69 17.35 1.04
N LYS A 73 12.38 17.83 0.00
CA LYS A 73 12.69 19.27 -0.19
C LYS A 73 11.55 20.07 -0.82
N GLY A 74 10.44 19.43 -1.21
CA GLY A 74 9.28 20.11 -1.76
C GLY A 74 8.04 19.87 -0.91
N VAL A 75 7.66 20.86 -0.10
CA VAL A 75 6.48 21.75 -0.26
C VAL A 75 6.60 22.79 0.85
N ASP A 76 7.11 23.97 0.52
CA ASP A 76 6.97 25.14 1.38
C ASP A 76 5.56 25.73 1.17
N VAL A 77 4.61 25.31 2.02
CA VAL A 77 3.19 25.73 1.99
C VAL A 77 2.98 27.23 2.25
N THR A 78 4.05 28.02 2.47
CA THR A 78 3.95 29.47 2.70
C THR A 78 3.88 30.32 1.43
N THR A 79 4.13 29.76 0.24
CA THR A 79 4.14 30.54 -1.03
C THR A 79 2.77 30.62 -1.72
N GLU A 80 1.77 29.81 -1.30
CA GLU A 80 0.43 29.79 -1.93
C GLU A 80 -0.55 30.84 -1.38
N TYR A 81 -0.15 31.68 -0.41
CA TYR A 81 -0.97 32.74 0.17
C TYR A 81 -0.27 34.11 0.24
N SER A 82 0.74 34.36 -0.61
CA SER A 82 1.36 35.69 -0.79
C SER A 82 1.09 36.26 -2.17
#